data_AF-A0A2T2T233-F1
#
_entry.id   AF-A0A2T2T233-F1
#
_cell.length_a   1.000
_cell.length_b   1.000
_cell.length_c   1.000
_cell.angle_alpha   90.00
_cell.angle_beta   90.00
_cell.angle_gamma   90.00
#
_symmetry.space_group_name_H-M   'P 1'
#
loop_
_entity.id
_entity.type
_entity.pdbx_description
1 polymer ?
#
loop_
_entity_poly.entity_id
_entity_poly.type
_entity_poly.pdbx_seq_one_letter_code
_entity_poly.pdbx_strand_id
1 'polypeptide(L)'
;MLWSQFSSRFAEEGDVARERTHGDGLQVSGTSPEAFEDMVWKHFWPDHYRDDHIRPCQADEQNREFEAFFETHMRKVIAVRQEQRPDAGRYLSKNNLNIARLTAPPAPLRDGTFLVPFREPVQQAASMYRQHERFLEIHEQDDFVREYMEAIGHHEFGKGLRPVNFDDWLETASEPHQLAFWVEYWIAAYQHILRQADNSTVLVSYARLTEEPAESLARLAEALGLPTTALTAQAEQLRPPRTHSMNRAELPDALLREATETYQALNRNANL
;
A
#
# COMPACT_ATOMS: atom_id res chain seq x y z
N MET A 1 18.28 -21.31 7.86
CA MET A 1 19.29 -20.26 8.17
C MET A 1 19.45 -19.99 9.69
N LEU A 2 20.66 -19.67 10.18
CA LEU A 2 20.94 -19.35 11.60
C LEU A 2 20.08 -18.21 12.17
N TRP A 3 19.70 -17.22 11.35
CA TRP A 3 18.85 -16.10 11.78
C TRP A 3 17.41 -16.51 12.07
N SER A 4 16.81 -17.43 11.31
CA SER A 4 15.44 -17.89 11.60
C SER A 4 15.38 -18.73 12.88
N GLN A 5 16.44 -19.48 13.19
CA GLN A 5 16.60 -20.23 14.43
C GLN A 5 16.93 -19.32 15.63
N PHE A 6 17.56 -18.16 15.38
CA PHE A 6 17.86 -17.16 16.39
C PHE A 6 16.63 -16.29 16.67
N SER A 7 15.94 -15.79 15.65
CA SER A 7 14.73 -14.97 15.78
C SER A 7 13.56 -15.76 16.37
N SER A 8 13.44 -17.06 16.10
CA SER A 8 12.43 -17.91 16.73
C SER A 8 12.58 -18.05 18.25
N ARG A 9 13.76 -17.71 18.80
CA ARG A 9 13.99 -17.66 20.26
C ARG A 9 13.57 -16.34 20.89
N PHE A 10 13.33 -15.30 20.08
CA PHE A 10 12.80 -14.00 20.49
C PHE A 10 11.33 -13.81 20.12
N ALA A 11 10.76 -14.70 19.30
CA ALA A 11 9.32 -14.84 19.20
C ALA A 11 8.84 -15.34 20.58
N GLU A 12 8.23 -14.45 21.36
CA GLU A 12 7.68 -14.82 22.66
C GLU A 12 6.73 -16.02 22.50
N GLU A 13 6.85 -17.01 23.39
CA GLU A 13 5.82 -18.04 23.59
C GLU A 13 4.53 -17.33 24.02
N GLY A 14 3.74 -16.90 23.04
CA GLY A 14 2.58 -16.03 23.27
C GLY A 14 2.50 -14.79 22.39
N ASP A 15 3.04 -14.80 21.16
CA ASP A 15 2.78 -13.80 20.12
C ASP A 15 1.27 -13.82 19.72
N VAL A 16 0.42 -13.35 20.64
CA VAL A 16 -1.02 -13.24 20.47
C VAL A 16 -1.26 -12.16 19.45
N ALA A 17 -1.88 -12.53 18.32
CA ALA A 17 -2.27 -11.58 17.31
C ALA A 17 -3.19 -10.51 17.95
N ARG A 18 -2.78 -9.24 17.84
CA ARG A 18 -3.52 -8.07 18.35
C ARG A 18 -4.01 -7.25 17.16
N GLU A 19 -5.13 -6.55 17.33
CA GLU A 19 -5.58 -5.63 16.29
C GLU A 19 -4.48 -4.59 16.05
N ARG A 20 -4.07 -4.44 14.78
CA ARG A 20 -3.00 -3.50 14.42
C ARG A 20 -3.39 -2.08 14.80
N THR A 21 -2.41 -1.21 15.02
CA THR A 21 -2.59 0.17 15.51
C THR A 21 -3.64 0.97 14.73
N HIS A 22 -3.91 0.62 13.48
CA HIS A 22 -4.95 1.22 12.65
C HIS A 22 -6.40 0.94 13.12
N GLY A 23 -6.65 -0.10 13.91
CA GLY A 23 -7.99 -0.40 14.46
C GLY A 23 -9.01 -0.80 13.40
N ASP A 24 -8.59 -1.53 12.37
CA ASP A 24 -9.41 -1.93 11.21
C ASP A 24 -9.83 -3.40 11.23
N GLY A 25 -9.66 -4.08 12.36
CA GLY A 25 -10.00 -5.48 12.57
C GLY A 25 -8.93 -6.48 12.14
N LEU A 26 -7.85 -6.03 11.48
CA LEU A 26 -6.76 -6.91 11.09
C LEU A 26 -5.85 -7.20 12.28
N GLN A 27 -5.63 -8.48 12.54
CA GLN A 27 -4.76 -8.94 13.61
C GLN A 27 -3.32 -9.04 13.09
N VAL A 28 -2.37 -8.46 13.83
CA VAL A 28 -0.94 -8.54 13.59
C VAL A 28 -0.22 -9.08 14.82
N SER A 29 0.91 -9.71 14.59
CA SER A 29 1.78 -10.36 15.55
C SER A 29 3.22 -9.99 15.22
N GLY A 30 4.19 -10.22 16.10
CA GLY A 30 5.62 -10.04 15.83
C GLY A 30 6.15 -10.90 14.67
N THR A 31 5.36 -11.87 14.22
CA THR A 31 5.61 -12.71 13.04
C THR A 31 4.85 -12.27 11.78
N SER A 32 4.02 -11.23 11.87
CA SER A 32 3.34 -10.67 10.72
C SER A 32 4.36 -10.07 9.75
N PRO A 33 4.20 -10.29 8.44
CA PRO A 33 5.13 -9.74 7.46
C PRO A 33 4.98 -8.22 7.43
N GLU A 34 5.89 -7.52 8.10
CA GLU A 34 6.10 -6.08 7.94
C GLU A 34 7.16 -5.87 6.86
N ALA A 35 6.79 -5.17 5.79
CA ALA A 35 7.65 -4.97 4.64
C ALA A 35 8.56 -3.76 4.89
N PHE A 36 9.72 -4.01 5.49
CA PHE A 36 10.80 -3.04 5.70
C PHE A 36 11.54 -2.62 4.40
N GLU A 37 10.89 -2.75 3.25
CA GLU A 37 11.50 -2.45 1.95
C GLU A 37 11.80 -0.96 1.80
N ASP A 38 11.03 -0.06 2.40
CA ASP A 38 11.25 1.38 2.22
C ASP A 38 12.59 1.87 2.77
N MET A 39 13.18 1.17 3.75
CA MET A 39 14.57 1.47 4.16
C MET A 39 15.57 1.21 3.02
N VAL A 40 15.35 0.17 2.22
CA VAL A 40 16.16 -0.11 1.04
C VAL A 40 15.94 0.99 0.00
N TRP A 41 14.68 1.34 -0.27
CA TRP A 41 14.36 2.39 -1.23
C TRP A 41 14.95 3.75 -0.84
N LYS A 42 14.82 4.16 0.42
CA LYS A 42 15.42 5.39 0.95
C LYS A 42 16.95 5.40 0.82
N HIS A 43 17.60 4.25 1.03
CA HIS A 43 19.05 4.14 0.90
C HIS A 43 19.52 4.38 -0.54
N PHE A 44 18.86 3.75 -1.52
CA PHE A 44 19.27 3.83 -2.92
C PHE A 44 18.69 5.03 -3.68
N TRP A 45 17.63 5.65 -3.16
CA TRP A 45 16.89 6.76 -3.79
C TRP A 45 16.60 7.90 -2.79
N PRO A 46 17.61 8.44 -2.08
CA PRO A 46 17.38 9.45 -1.04
C PRO A 46 16.72 10.72 -1.59
N ASP A 47 17.00 11.09 -2.84
CA ASP A 47 16.42 12.24 -3.53
C ASP A 47 14.91 12.16 -3.78
N HIS A 48 14.31 10.98 -3.62
CA HIS A 48 12.86 10.84 -3.72
C HIS A 48 12.15 11.23 -2.43
N TYR A 49 12.83 11.17 -1.28
CA TYR A 49 12.26 11.41 0.03
C TYR A 49 12.63 12.83 0.48
N ARG A 50 11.94 13.84 -0.06
CA ARG A 50 12.11 15.25 0.35
C ARG A 50 11.54 15.47 1.75
N ASP A 51 11.76 16.65 2.31
CA ASP A 51 11.36 16.95 3.69
C ASP A 51 9.83 17.01 3.85
N ASP A 52 9.13 17.47 2.82
CA ASP A 52 7.69 17.74 2.78
C ASP A 52 6.89 16.79 1.87
N HIS A 53 7.55 16.12 0.92
CA HIS A 53 6.88 15.23 -0.02
C HIS A 53 7.77 14.07 -0.52
N ILE A 54 7.14 13.09 -1.15
CA ILE A 54 7.82 12.02 -1.87
C ILE A 54 7.66 12.25 -3.37
N ARG A 55 8.76 12.24 -4.13
CA ARG A 55 8.74 12.38 -5.58
C ARG A 55 8.52 11.00 -6.26
N PRO A 56 7.52 10.86 -7.14
CA PRO A 56 7.34 9.65 -7.95
C PRO A 56 8.55 9.35 -8.84
N CYS A 57 8.81 8.07 -9.09
CA CYS A 57 9.84 7.64 -10.02
C CYS A 57 9.53 8.05 -11.46
N GLN A 58 10.57 8.43 -12.19
CA GLN A 58 10.49 8.81 -13.61
C GLN A 58 11.03 7.69 -14.51
N ALA A 59 10.58 7.66 -15.77
CA ALA A 59 10.87 6.58 -16.72
C ALA A 59 12.36 6.38 -17.02
N ASP A 60 13.17 7.44 -16.90
CA ASP A 60 14.60 7.45 -17.17
C ASP A 60 15.45 7.08 -15.95
N GLU A 61 14.84 6.92 -14.78
CA GLU A 61 15.55 6.61 -13.54
C GLU A 61 15.87 5.13 -13.44
N GLN A 62 17.17 4.84 -13.44
CA GLN A 62 17.71 3.49 -13.28
C GLN A 62 18.86 3.50 -12.29
N ASN A 63 18.90 2.47 -11.44
CA ASN A 63 20.01 2.26 -10.52
C ASN A 63 20.40 0.77 -10.56
N ARG A 64 21.45 0.45 -11.31
CA ARG A 64 21.90 -0.94 -11.50
C ARG A 64 22.34 -1.61 -10.20
N GLU A 65 22.90 -0.84 -9.27
CA GLU A 65 23.29 -1.37 -7.96
C GLU A 65 22.05 -1.77 -7.16
N PHE A 66 21.05 -0.90 -7.13
CA PHE A 66 19.76 -1.20 -6.53
C PHE A 66 19.08 -2.41 -7.19
N GLU A 67 19.04 -2.48 -8.52
CA GLU A 67 18.44 -3.59 -9.26
C GLU A 67 19.11 -4.93 -8.89
N ALA A 68 20.43 -4.99 -8.90
CA ALA A 68 21.17 -6.19 -8.51
C ALA A 68 20.97 -6.56 -7.03
N PHE A 69 20.96 -5.55 -6.15
CA PHE A 69 20.67 -5.75 -4.73
C PHE A 69 19.27 -6.32 -4.52
N PHE A 70 18.26 -5.70 -5.14
CA PHE A 70 16.86 -6.02 -4.93
C PHE A 70 16.51 -7.38 -5.53
N GLU A 71 17.04 -7.72 -6.70
CA GLU A 71 16.92 -9.07 -7.26
C GLU A 71 17.52 -10.13 -6.33
N THR A 72 18.73 -9.86 -5.81
CA THR A 72 19.41 -10.77 -4.87
C THR A 72 18.60 -10.90 -3.57
N HIS A 73 18.01 -9.81 -3.09
CA HIS A 73 17.14 -9.79 -1.92
C HIS A 73 15.91 -10.70 -2.14
N MET A 74 15.18 -10.51 -3.23
CA MET A 74 14.01 -11.32 -3.58
C MET A 74 14.37 -12.81 -3.66
N ARG A 75 15.47 -13.15 -4.35
CA ARG A 75 15.97 -14.54 -4.46
C ARG A 75 16.32 -15.15 -3.10
N LYS A 76 16.94 -14.39 -2.20
CA LYS A 76 17.25 -14.84 -0.83
C LYS A 76 15.98 -15.11 -0.03
N VAL A 77 15.00 -14.21 -0.09
CA VAL A 77 13.71 -14.40 0.60
C VAL A 77 13.03 -15.67 0.10
N ILE A 78 12.97 -15.88 -1.22
CA ILE A 78 12.42 -17.10 -1.82
C ILE A 78 13.18 -18.34 -1.32
N ALA A 79 14.51 -18.34 -1.39
CA ALA A 79 15.34 -19.48 -0.97
C ALA A 79 15.14 -19.85 0.51
N VAL A 80 15.01 -18.86 1.40
CA VAL A 80 14.71 -19.09 2.81
C VAL A 80 13.33 -19.70 3.00
N ARG A 81 12.32 -19.25 2.23
CA ARG A 81 10.96 -19.81 2.30
C ARG A 81 10.90 -21.23 1.74
N GLN A 82 11.74 -21.56 0.77
CA GLN A 82 11.85 -22.91 0.20
C GLN A 82 12.31 -23.95 1.21
N GLU A 83 13.01 -23.57 2.29
CA GLU A 83 13.34 -24.49 3.40
C GLU A 83 12.07 -25.08 4.05
N GLN A 84 10.95 -24.34 4.04
CA GLN A 84 9.68 -24.73 4.68
C GLN A 84 8.60 -25.11 3.66
N ARG A 85 8.59 -24.46 2.49
CA ARG A 85 7.64 -24.69 1.40
C ARG A 85 8.41 -24.84 0.10
N PRO A 86 8.78 -26.07 -0.30
CA PRO A 86 9.62 -26.30 -1.49
C PRO A 86 9.06 -25.73 -2.80
N ASP A 87 7.76 -25.49 -2.86
CA ASP A 87 7.01 -24.88 -3.97
C ASP A 87 6.98 -23.34 -3.93
N ALA A 88 7.51 -22.71 -2.88
CA ALA A 88 7.60 -21.25 -2.79
C ALA A 88 8.56 -20.71 -3.86
N GLY A 89 8.01 -20.20 -4.97
CA GLY A 89 8.80 -19.65 -6.08
C GLY A 89 8.54 -18.18 -6.38
N ARG A 90 7.66 -17.51 -5.60
CA ARG A 90 7.25 -16.12 -5.84
C ARG A 90 7.58 -15.23 -4.66
N TYR A 91 8.09 -14.05 -4.98
CA TYR A 91 8.24 -12.97 -4.03
C TYR A 91 6.91 -12.19 -3.95
N LEU A 92 6.45 -11.89 -2.74
CA LEU A 92 5.28 -11.05 -2.51
C LEU A 92 5.70 -9.87 -1.65
N SER A 93 5.55 -8.67 -2.20
CA SER A 93 5.72 -7.40 -1.48
C SER A 93 4.39 -6.69 -1.33
N LYS A 94 4.19 -6.07 -0.18
CA LYS A 94 3.17 -5.04 0.02
C LYS A 94 3.88 -3.78 0.47
N ASN A 95 3.76 -2.72 -0.32
CA ASN A 95 4.25 -1.40 0.02
C ASN A 95 3.30 -0.36 -0.60
N ASN A 96 2.82 0.60 0.21
CA ASN A 96 1.92 1.65 -0.26
C ASN A 96 2.60 2.52 -1.33
N LEU A 97 3.89 2.83 -1.16
CA LEU A 97 4.67 3.66 -2.09
C LEU A 97 4.97 2.97 -3.42
N ASN A 98 4.58 1.71 -3.62
CA ASN A 98 4.67 1.08 -4.94
C ASN A 98 3.85 1.81 -6.01
N ILE A 99 2.78 2.53 -5.62
CA ILE A 99 2.03 3.38 -6.57
C ILE A 99 2.91 4.47 -7.20
N ALA A 100 3.91 4.96 -6.47
CA ALA A 100 4.86 5.98 -6.94
C ALA A 100 5.91 5.42 -7.91
N ARG A 101 5.94 4.10 -8.08
CA ARG A 101 6.93 3.35 -8.85
C ARG A 101 6.34 2.76 -10.13
N LEU A 102 5.02 2.90 -10.35
CA LEU A 102 4.30 2.32 -11.49
C LEU A 102 4.81 2.86 -12.84
N THR A 103 5.24 4.12 -12.90
CA THR A 103 5.81 4.71 -14.14
C THR A 103 7.09 3.99 -14.58
N ALA A 104 7.90 3.53 -13.64
CA ALA A 104 9.23 3.03 -13.90
C ALA A 104 9.63 1.96 -12.87
N PRO A 105 8.94 0.81 -12.84
CA PRO A 105 9.29 -0.24 -11.90
C PRO A 105 10.74 -0.69 -12.18
N PRO A 106 11.55 -0.92 -11.14
CA PRO A 106 12.91 -1.41 -11.31
C PRO A 106 12.88 -2.78 -11.99
N ALA A 107 13.95 -3.14 -12.70
CA ALA A 107 13.99 -4.36 -13.50
C ALA A 107 13.46 -5.63 -12.79
N PRO A 108 13.79 -5.90 -11.51
CA PRO A 108 13.30 -7.10 -10.82
C PRO A 108 11.79 -7.13 -10.55
N LEU A 109 11.11 -5.97 -10.59
CA LEU A 109 9.66 -5.87 -10.43
C LEU A 109 8.89 -5.92 -11.76
N ARG A 110 9.56 -5.73 -12.90
CA ARG A 110 8.92 -5.71 -14.23
C ARG A 110 8.35 -7.06 -14.65
N ASP A 111 8.93 -8.15 -14.14
CA ASP A 111 8.44 -9.52 -14.39
C ASP A 111 7.28 -9.90 -13.45
N GLY A 112 6.90 -9.01 -12.52
CA GLY A 112 5.86 -9.22 -11.54
C GLY A 112 4.47 -8.77 -11.99
N THR A 113 3.53 -8.86 -11.06
CA THR A 113 2.18 -8.31 -11.21
C THR A 113 1.93 -7.33 -10.08
N PHE A 114 1.54 -6.10 -10.42
CA PHE A 114 1.13 -5.09 -9.46
C PHE A 114 -0.36 -5.27 -9.15
N LEU A 115 -0.67 -5.68 -7.92
CA LEU A 115 -2.05 -5.70 -7.42
C LEU A 115 -2.35 -4.36 -6.76
N VAL A 116 -3.26 -3.58 -7.35
CA VAL A 116 -3.64 -2.27 -6.81
C VAL A 116 -5.10 -2.32 -6.35
N PRO A 117 -5.35 -2.60 -5.05
CA PRO A 117 -6.68 -2.50 -4.49
C PRO A 117 -7.12 -1.04 -4.40
N PHE A 118 -8.35 -0.77 -4.81
CA PHE A 118 -8.96 0.55 -4.70
C PHE A 118 -10.36 0.46 -4.08
N ARG A 119 -10.82 1.55 -3.49
CA ARG A 119 -12.19 1.71 -2.96
C ARG A 119 -12.68 3.13 -3.23
N GLU A 120 -13.91 3.42 -2.81
CA GLU A 120 -14.51 4.75 -2.99
C GLU A 120 -13.61 5.85 -2.38
N PRO A 121 -13.17 6.85 -3.18
CA PRO A 121 -12.13 7.80 -2.76
C PRO A 121 -12.51 8.62 -1.52
N VAL A 122 -13.78 9.01 -1.37
CA VAL A 122 -14.20 9.84 -0.22
C VAL A 122 -14.19 9.01 1.07
N GLN A 123 -14.69 7.78 1.05
CA GLN A 123 -14.58 6.85 2.18
C GLN A 123 -13.13 6.49 2.51
N GLN A 124 -12.27 6.39 1.49
CA GLN A 124 -10.84 6.20 1.67
C GLN A 124 -10.18 7.40 2.37
N ALA A 125 -10.44 8.59 1.87
CA ALA A 125 -9.98 9.85 2.44
C ALA A 125 -10.41 9.98 3.91
N ALA A 126 -11.68 9.66 4.23
CA ALA A 126 -12.18 9.64 5.60
C ALA A 126 -11.31 8.79 6.54
N SER A 127 -11.04 7.57 6.09
CA SER A 127 -10.28 6.56 6.83
C SER A 127 -8.90 7.08 7.15
N MET A 128 -8.23 7.66 6.15
CA MET A 128 -6.88 8.20 6.29
C MET A 128 -6.82 9.49 7.09
N TYR A 129 -7.76 10.42 6.90
CA TYR A 129 -7.87 11.62 7.72
C TYR A 129 -7.96 11.28 9.22
N ARG A 130 -8.80 10.31 9.60
CA ARG A 130 -8.85 9.86 11.01
C ARG A 130 -7.56 9.20 11.49
N GLN A 131 -6.86 8.46 10.63
CA GLN A 131 -5.55 7.92 11.00
C GLN A 131 -4.55 9.06 11.20
N HIS A 132 -4.55 10.07 10.34
CA HIS A 132 -3.71 11.25 10.48
C HIS A 132 -3.93 11.95 11.83
N GLU A 133 -5.17 12.27 12.18
CA GLU A 133 -5.53 12.87 13.46
C GLU A 133 -5.05 12.00 14.64
N ARG A 134 -5.27 10.69 14.57
CA ARG A 134 -4.80 9.76 15.61
C ARG A 134 -3.28 9.74 15.73
N PHE A 135 -2.55 9.78 14.61
CA PHE A 135 -1.10 9.82 14.62
C PHE A 135 -0.56 11.17 15.09
N LEU A 136 -1.26 12.28 14.85
CA LEU A 136 -0.91 13.56 15.49
C LEU A 136 -0.97 13.43 17.01
N GLU A 137 -2.06 12.89 17.57
CA GLU A 137 -2.19 12.65 19.01
C GLU A 137 -1.08 11.73 19.57
N ILE A 138 -0.77 10.64 18.86
CA ILE A 138 0.29 9.70 19.26
C ILE A 138 1.66 10.39 19.23
N HIS A 139 1.97 11.15 18.18
CA HIS A 139 3.25 11.86 18.06
C HIS A 139 3.37 13.05 19.03
N GLU A 140 2.27 13.58 19.56
CA GLU A 140 2.35 14.54 20.67
C GLU A 140 2.69 13.86 22.00
N GLN A 141 2.29 12.61 22.18
CA GLN A 141 2.54 11.84 23.41
C GLN A 141 3.92 11.18 23.42
N ASP A 142 4.41 10.76 22.25
CA ASP A 142 5.68 10.08 22.10
C ASP A 142 6.35 10.40 20.75
N ASP A 143 7.30 11.33 20.78
CA ASP A 143 8.08 11.73 19.60
C ASP A 143 8.91 10.56 19.03
N PHE A 144 9.24 9.52 19.83
CA PHE A 144 9.96 8.35 19.33
C PHE A 144 9.15 7.60 18.28
N VAL A 145 7.82 7.58 18.38
CA VAL A 145 6.96 6.93 17.39
C VAL A 145 7.14 7.60 16.02
N ARG A 146 7.24 8.93 15.99
CA ARG A 146 7.50 9.69 14.76
C ARG A 146 8.87 9.31 14.18
N GLU A 147 9.92 9.34 14.99
CA GLU A 147 11.28 9.01 14.54
C GLU A 147 11.39 7.56 14.04
N TYR A 148 10.75 6.64 14.74
CA TYR A 148 10.70 5.23 14.34
C TYR A 148 10.01 5.05 12.98
N MET A 149 8.82 5.64 12.81
CA MET A 149 8.08 5.58 11.54
C MET A 149 8.87 6.20 10.40
N GLU A 150 9.45 7.38 10.61
CA GLU A 150 10.31 8.04 9.63
C GLU A 150 11.51 7.14 9.28
N ALA A 151 12.16 6.51 10.25
CA ALA A 151 13.32 5.65 10.01
C ALA A 151 12.97 4.48 9.08
N ILE A 152 11.84 3.81 9.32
CA ILE A 152 11.40 2.66 8.52
C ILE A 152 10.69 3.05 7.21
N GLY A 153 10.48 4.35 6.97
CA GLY A 153 9.96 4.91 5.72
C GLY A 153 8.45 5.09 5.66
N HIS A 154 7.77 5.05 6.82
CA HIS A 154 6.36 5.36 6.93
C HIS A 154 6.15 6.87 7.08
N HIS A 155 5.56 7.46 6.04
CA HIS A 155 5.32 8.89 5.90
C HIS A 155 3.84 9.21 5.63
N GLU A 156 2.94 8.27 5.90
CA GLU A 156 1.54 8.41 5.52
C GLU A 156 0.71 9.31 6.45
N PHE A 157 1.17 9.57 7.68
CA PHE A 157 0.33 10.18 8.73
C PHE A 157 1.11 11.04 9.75
N GLY A 158 0.36 11.86 10.49
CA GLY A 158 0.85 12.66 11.61
C GLY A 158 1.93 13.69 11.22
N LYS A 159 2.75 14.07 12.20
CA LYS A 159 3.88 15.01 12.06
C LYS A 159 4.92 14.59 11.01
N GLY A 160 4.99 13.30 10.66
CA GLY A 160 5.92 12.76 9.65
C GLY A 160 5.33 12.64 8.25
N LEU A 161 4.15 13.24 7.99
CA LEU A 161 3.45 13.18 6.71
C LEU A 161 4.34 13.72 5.57
N ARG A 162 4.55 12.89 4.54
CA ARG A 162 5.17 13.27 3.27
C ARG A 162 4.33 12.66 2.14
N PRO A 163 3.36 13.39 1.60
CA PRO A 163 2.49 12.87 0.55
C PRO A 163 3.32 12.61 -0.72
N VAL A 164 2.92 11.62 -1.51
CA VAL A 164 3.52 11.44 -2.82
C VAL A 164 3.00 12.55 -3.74
N ASN A 165 3.89 13.37 -4.30
CA ASN A 165 3.55 14.50 -5.16
C ASN A 165 3.33 14.05 -6.61
N PHE A 166 2.20 13.38 -6.87
CA PHE A 166 1.79 13.01 -8.23
C PHE A 166 1.41 14.24 -9.06
N ASP A 167 2.12 14.48 -10.15
CA ASP A 167 1.78 15.53 -11.13
C ASP A 167 1.53 16.91 -10.46
N ASP A 168 2.39 17.23 -9.49
CA ASP A 168 2.41 18.50 -8.75
C ASP A 168 1.10 18.88 -8.04
N TRP A 169 0.24 17.90 -7.72
CA TRP A 169 -1.04 18.14 -7.06
C TRP A 169 -0.93 18.90 -5.72
N LEU A 170 0.22 18.78 -5.03
CA LEU A 170 0.46 19.47 -3.77
C LEU A 170 0.51 21.00 -3.89
N GLU A 171 0.83 21.56 -5.06
CA GLU A 171 0.96 23.02 -5.24
C GLU A 171 -0.35 23.77 -4.96
N THR A 172 -1.48 23.10 -5.16
CA THR A 172 -2.82 23.68 -5.00
C THR A 172 -3.68 22.93 -3.98
N ALA A 173 -3.07 22.03 -3.20
CA ALA A 173 -3.80 21.19 -2.27
C ALA A 173 -4.33 21.98 -1.06
N SER A 174 -5.42 21.47 -0.50
CA SER A 174 -5.92 21.86 0.82
C SER A 174 -4.91 21.49 1.92
N GLU A 175 -5.14 21.89 3.17
CA GLU A 175 -4.23 21.55 4.27
C GLU A 175 -4.51 20.12 4.81
N PRO A 176 -3.50 19.40 5.35
CA PRO A 176 -3.67 18.02 5.86
C PRO A 176 -4.71 17.84 6.97
N HIS A 177 -5.02 18.90 7.72
CA HIS A 177 -6.08 18.91 8.74
C HIS A 177 -7.50 19.05 8.14
N GLN A 178 -7.62 19.15 6.82
CA GLN A 178 -8.89 19.23 6.11
C GLN A 178 -9.16 17.91 5.37
N LEU A 179 -10.40 17.41 5.45
CA LEU A 179 -10.78 16.21 4.71
C LEU A 179 -10.59 16.38 3.18
N ALA A 180 -10.73 17.59 2.65
CA ALA A 180 -10.52 17.91 1.24
C ALA A 180 -9.14 17.49 0.74
N PHE A 181 -8.07 17.73 1.51
CA PHE A 181 -6.71 17.32 1.18
C PHE A 181 -6.59 15.83 0.91
N TRP A 182 -7.25 15.01 1.74
CA TRP A 182 -7.22 13.56 1.61
C TRP A 182 -8.02 13.08 0.39
N VAL A 183 -9.08 13.78 0.02
CA VAL A 183 -9.85 13.49 -1.20
C VAL A 183 -9.02 13.86 -2.42
N GLU A 184 -8.39 15.03 -2.44
CA GLU A 184 -7.47 15.49 -3.48
C GLU A 184 -6.31 14.52 -3.66
N TYR A 185 -5.67 14.08 -2.57
CA TYR A 185 -4.59 13.09 -2.61
C TYR A 185 -5.02 11.79 -3.30
N TRP A 186 -6.18 11.25 -2.93
CA TRP A 186 -6.65 9.98 -3.50
C TRP A 186 -7.16 10.12 -4.92
N ILE A 187 -7.68 11.28 -5.31
CA ILE A 187 -7.93 11.60 -6.72
C ILE A 187 -6.60 11.57 -7.49
N ALA A 188 -5.58 12.32 -7.03
CA ALA A 188 -4.28 12.40 -7.70
C ALA A 188 -3.61 11.01 -7.81
N ALA A 189 -3.60 10.25 -6.72
CA ALA A 189 -3.05 8.89 -6.68
C ALA A 189 -3.79 7.95 -7.65
N TYR A 190 -5.12 7.97 -7.66
CA TYR A 190 -5.91 7.09 -8.54
C TYR A 190 -5.84 7.50 -10.01
N GLN A 191 -5.79 8.79 -10.30
CA GLN A 191 -5.54 9.27 -11.66
C GLN A 191 -4.14 8.87 -12.13
N HIS A 192 -3.13 8.95 -11.25
CA HIS A 192 -1.78 8.44 -11.55
C HIS A 192 -1.81 6.95 -11.85
N ILE A 193 -2.46 6.13 -11.01
CA ILE A 193 -2.63 4.69 -11.25
C ILE A 193 -3.31 4.44 -12.60
N LEU A 194 -4.41 5.14 -12.93
CA LEU A 194 -5.10 4.99 -14.21
C LEU A 194 -4.22 5.36 -15.41
N ARG A 195 -3.32 6.34 -15.28
CA ARG A 195 -2.39 6.73 -16.33
C ARG A 195 -1.26 5.71 -16.53
N GLN A 196 -0.76 5.11 -15.45
CA GLN A 196 0.43 4.25 -15.47
C GLN A 196 0.10 2.76 -15.52
N ALA A 197 -1.14 2.35 -15.22
CA ALA A 197 -1.54 0.96 -15.25
C ALA A 197 -1.39 0.37 -16.67
N ASP A 198 -0.67 -0.74 -16.74
CA ASP A 198 -0.45 -1.51 -17.96
C ASP A 198 -0.93 -2.96 -17.76
N ASN A 199 -0.56 -3.87 -18.68
CA ASN A 199 -0.93 -5.28 -18.60
C ASN A 199 -0.36 -6.01 -17.37
N SER A 200 0.67 -5.46 -16.71
CA SER A 200 1.23 -6.02 -15.47
C SER A 200 0.46 -5.54 -14.22
N THR A 201 -0.45 -4.57 -14.37
CA THR A 201 -1.23 -3.99 -13.28
C THR A 201 -2.64 -4.56 -13.25
N VAL A 202 -3.00 -5.17 -12.12
CA VAL A 202 -4.35 -5.68 -11.86
C VAL A 202 -5.02 -4.74 -10.86
N LEU A 203 -6.01 -4.00 -11.33
CA LEU A 203 -6.85 -3.16 -10.51
C LEU A 203 -7.92 -4.01 -9.82
N VAL A 204 -7.96 -3.95 -8.49
CA VAL A 204 -8.85 -4.77 -7.65
C VAL A 204 -9.88 -3.88 -6.96
N SER A 205 -11.14 -3.94 -7.41
CA SER A 205 -12.24 -3.23 -6.77
C SER A 205 -12.57 -3.90 -5.44
N TYR A 206 -12.33 -3.19 -4.33
CA TYR A 206 -12.66 -3.73 -3.01
C TYR A 206 -14.17 -3.97 -2.84
N ALA A 207 -15.00 -3.15 -3.50
CA ALA A 207 -16.45 -3.34 -3.49
C ALA A 207 -16.82 -4.70 -4.10
N ARG A 208 -16.40 -4.98 -5.34
CA ARG A 208 -16.65 -6.27 -6.00
C ARG A 208 -16.03 -7.44 -5.26
N LEU A 209 -14.82 -7.27 -4.72
CA LEU A 209 -14.16 -8.28 -3.90
C LEU A 209 -15.01 -8.67 -2.67
N THR A 210 -15.79 -7.77 -2.11
CA THR A 210 -16.64 -8.04 -0.94
C THR A 210 -18.10 -8.39 -1.29
N GLU A 211 -18.62 -7.91 -2.42
CA GLU A 211 -19.97 -8.22 -2.92
C GLU A 211 -20.03 -9.60 -3.57
N GLU A 212 -18.98 -9.99 -4.32
CA GLU A 212 -18.85 -11.24 -5.06
C GLU A 212 -17.52 -11.94 -4.74
N PRO A 213 -17.27 -12.33 -3.47
CA PRO A 213 -15.94 -12.73 -3.01
C PRO A 213 -15.40 -13.99 -3.69
N ALA A 214 -16.23 -15.02 -3.88
CA ALA A 214 -15.77 -16.26 -4.52
C ALA A 214 -15.42 -16.04 -6.01
N GLU A 215 -16.22 -15.26 -6.73
CA GLU A 215 -15.98 -14.95 -8.14
C GLU A 215 -14.76 -14.04 -8.32
N SER A 216 -14.67 -12.97 -7.52
CA SER A 216 -13.54 -12.05 -7.54
C SER A 216 -12.23 -12.75 -7.20
N LEU A 217 -12.20 -13.59 -6.16
CA LEU A 217 -11.01 -14.38 -5.80
C LEU A 217 -10.64 -15.39 -6.88
N ALA A 218 -11.61 -15.95 -7.60
CA ALA A 218 -11.33 -16.85 -8.72
C ALA A 218 -10.67 -16.13 -9.88
N ARG A 219 -11.18 -14.95 -10.27
CA ARG A 219 -10.58 -14.08 -11.30
C ARG A 219 -9.19 -13.60 -10.89
N LEU A 220 -9.00 -13.25 -9.61
CA LEU A 220 -7.68 -12.88 -9.09
C LEU A 220 -6.69 -14.05 -9.17
N ALA A 221 -7.14 -15.26 -8.83
CA ALA A 221 -6.28 -16.45 -8.93
C ALA A 221 -5.87 -16.71 -10.38
N GLU A 222 -6.80 -16.59 -11.33
CA GLU A 222 -6.53 -16.70 -12.76
C GLU A 222 -5.54 -15.64 -13.25
N ALA A 223 -5.77 -14.36 -12.91
CA ALA A 223 -4.88 -13.25 -13.27
C ALA A 223 -3.46 -13.44 -12.72
N LEU A 224 -3.33 -14.08 -11.57
CA LEU A 224 -2.04 -14.41 -10.95
C LEU A 224 -1.48 -15.76 -11.40
N GLY A 225 -2.18 -16.56 -12.20
CA GLY A 225 -1.78 -17.92 -12.53
C GLY A 225 -1.60 -18.81 -11.28
N LEU A 226 -2.52 -18.70 -10.33
CA LEU A 226 -2.58 -19.49 -9.10
C LEU A 226 -3.74 -20.50 -9.18
N PRO A 227 -3.69 -21.62 -8.44
CA PRO A 227 -4.85 -22.50 -8.30
C PRO A 227 -6.03 -21.73 -7.69
N THR A 228 -7.18 -21.74 -8.38
CA THR A 228 -8.40 -21.03 -7.95
C THR A 228 -8.77 -21.30 -6.49
N THR A 229 -8.69 -22.57 -6.07
CA THR A 229 -9.02 -23.01 -4.71
C THR A 229 -8.13 -22.40 -3.62
N ALA A 230 -6.91 -21.96 -3.96
CA ALA A 230 -5.99 -21.35 -3.01
C ALA A 230 -6.49 -19.98 -2.51
N LEU A 231 -7.20 -19.24 -3.36
CA LEU A 231 -7.79 -17.95 -3.00
C LEU A 231 -9.25 -18.09 -2.59
N THR A 232 -10.08 -18.82 -3.33
CA THR A 232 -11.53 -18.89 -3.05
C THR A 232 -11.88 -19.48 -1.68
N ALA A 233 -11.00 -20.31 -1.11
CA ALA A 233 -11.15 -20.81 0.27
C ALA A 233 -11.16 -19.69 1.33
N GLN A 234 -10.69 -18.48 0.98
CA GLN A 234 -10.65 -17.32 1.86
C GLN A 234 -11.87 -16.40 1.70
N ALA A 235 -12.84 -16.73 0.83
CA ALA A 235 -13.99 -15.89 0.51
C ALA A 235 -14.80 -15.47 1.75
N GLU A 236 -14.97 -16.38 2.72
CA GLU A 236 -15.75 -16.11 3.94
C GLU A 236 -15.05 -15.14 4.91
N GLN A 237 -13.75 -14.90 4.73
CA GLN A 237 -12.96 -13.99 5.55
C GLN A 237 -13.08 -12.54 5.06
N LEU A 238 -13.52 -12.32 3.81
CA LEU A 238 -13.67 -10.98 3.25
C LEU A 238 -14.86 -10.27 3.89
N ARG A 239 -14.62 -9.03 4.32
CA ARG A 239 -15.62 -8.18 4.96
C ARG A 239 -15.66 -6.82 4.28
N PRO A 240 -16.85 -6.20 4.12
CA PRO A 240 -16.94 -4.84 3.64
C PRO A 240 -16.15 -3.89 4.55
N PRO A 241 -15.62 -2.78 4.01
CA PRO A 241 -14.84 -1.86 4.81
C PRO A 241 -15.75 -1.17 5.83
N ARG A 242 -15.19 -0.78 6.98
CA ARG A 242 -15.93 0.06 7.93
C ARG A 242 -16.32 1.35 7.22
N THR A 243 -17.61 1.67 7.23
CA THR A 243 -18.10 2.94 6.72
C THR A 243 -17.85 4.03 7.75
N HIS A 244 -17.42 5.17 7.24
CA HIS A 244 -16.95 6.26 8.05
C HIS A 244 -17.91 7.44 7.94
N SER A 245 -18.43 7.88 9.09
CA SER A 245 -19.25 9.10 9.16
C SER A 245 -18.41 10.29 8.70
N MET A 246 -18.97 11.09 7.81
CA MET A 246 -18.37 12.29 7.25
C MET A 246 -19.46 13.29 6.91
N ASN A 247 -19.18 14.56 7.15
CA ASN A 247 -20.02 15.63 6.64
C ASN A 247 -19.66 15.94 5.18
N ARG A 248 -20.32 15.25 4.23
CA ARG A 248 -20.07 15.48 2.81
C ARG A 248 -20.37 16.92 2.36
N ALA A 249 -21.19 17.66 3.11
CA ALA A 249 -21.51 19.06 2.80
C ALA A 249 -20.33 20.01 3.01
N GLU A 250 -19.26 19.57 3.70
CA GLU A 250 -18.02 20.36 3.87
C GLU A 250 -17.07 20.23 2.66
N LEU A 251 -17.33 19.29 1.74
CA LEU A 251 -16.52 19.10 0.53
C LEU A 251 -17.12 19.88 -0.64
N PRO A 252 -16.30 20.55 -1.47
CA PRO A 252 -16.79 21.21 -2.68
C PRO A 252 -17.47 20.21 -3.63
N ASP A 253 -18.61 20.60 -4.22
CA ASP A 253 -19.33 19.75 -5.18
C ASP A 253 -18.46 19.32 -6.37
N ALA A 254 -17.55 20.21 -6.82
CA ALA A 254 -16.61 19.90 -7.88
C ALA A 254 -15.67 18.75 -7.50
N LEU A 255 -15.14 18.76 -6.27
CA LEU A 255 -14.26 17.72 -5.75
C LEU A 255 -14.98 16.38 -5.60
N LEU A 256 -16.23 16.40 -5.14
CA LEU A 256 -17.08 15.19 -5.04
C LEU A 256 -17.39 14.59 -6.42
N ARG A 257 -17.64 15.43 -7.42
CA ARG A 257 -17.83 14.97 -8.81
C ARG A 257 -16.55 14.32 -9.34
N GLU A 258 -15.41 14.97 -9.18
CA GLU A 258 -14.12 14.44 -9.65
C GLU A 258 -13.75 13.12 -8.96
N ALA A 259 -13.96 13.00 -7.64
CA ALA A 259 -13.79 11.75 -6.91
C ALA A 259 -14.69 10.64 -7.49
N THR A 260 -15.95 10.97 -7.78
CA THR A 260 -16.92 10.02 -8.35
C THR A 260 -16.51 9.58 -9.76
N GLU A 261 -16.13 10.51 -10.63
CA GLU A 261 -15.69 10.23 -11.99
C GLU A 261 -14.42 9.38 -12.02
N THR A 262 -13.45 9.70 -11.15
CA THR A 262 -12.22 8.92 -10.97
C THR A 262 -12.53 7.49 -10.51
N TYR A 263 -13.42 7.32 -9.52
CA TYR A 263 -13.84 6.00 -9.05
C TYR A 263 -14.57 5.19 -10.12
N GLN A 264 -15.42 5.84 -10.92
CA GLN A 264 -16.08 5.18 -12.05
C GLN A 264 -15.08 4.75 -13.12
N ALA A 265 -14.06 5.57 -13.39
CA ALA A 265 -12.98 5.21 -14.31
C ALA A 265 -12.18 4.00 -13.81
N LEU A 266 -11.85 3.94 -12.52
CA LEU A 266 -11.26 2.75 -11.90
C LEU A 266 -12.14 1.51 -12.07
N ASN A 267 -13.44 1.61 -11.77
CA ASN A 267 -14.35 0.48 -11.91
C ASN A 267 -14.52 0.00 -13.37
N ARG A 268 -14.46 0.91 -14.36
CA ARG A 268 -14.46 0.53 -15.79
C ARG A 268 -13.19 -0.23 -16.20
N ASN A 269 -12.05 0.10 -15.59
CA ASN A 269 -10.75 -0.53 -15.86
C ASN A 269 -10.40 -1.65 -14.87
N ALA A 270 -11.28 -1.96 -13.92
CA ALA A 270 -11.04 -2.98 -12.90
C ALA A 270 -11.06 -4.38 -13.50
N ASN A 271 -9.98 -5.13 -13.30
CA ASN A 271 -9.85 -6.52 -13.73
C ASN A 271 -10.77 -7.44 -12.92
N LEU A 272 -10.98 -7.10 -11.65
CA LEU A 272 -11.95 -7.72 -10.76
C LEU A 272 -12.59 -6.69 -9.86
#